data_AF-A0A970T9L8-F1
#
_entry.id   AF-A0A970T9L8-F1
#
_cell.length_a   1.000
_cell.length_b   1.000
_cell.length_c   1.000
_cell.angle_alpha   90.00
_cell.angle_beta   90.00
_cell.angle_gamma   90.00
#
_symmetry.space_group_name_H-M   'P 1'
#
loop_
_entity.id
_entity.type
_entity.pdbx_description
1 polymer ?
#
loop_
_entity_poly.entity_id
_entity_poly.type
_entity_poly.pdbx_seq_one_letter_code
_entity_poly.pdbx_strand_id
1 'polypeptide(L)'
;MPLPVFWILVILAVVFYLRRRRKSSYIFTIFSIIWLLAISTPLVPDLLISRLEDRYSVFNPDMFMHPDRPVHIVVLGGGHVNDDRLPANDRLSPAAMVRLSEAIRIHRKLPGSLIITSGWSASGKVPQAEVLAETALLLGVDENYIKKQPLPKNTRMEASEFIRLFSDNAHIILVTSAVHMRRAIFAFQKEGLD
;
A
#
# COMPACT_ATOMS: atom_id res chain seq x y z
N MET A 1 -6.20 16.00 11.21
CA MET A 1 -6.88 15.32 12.33
C MET A 1 -8.33 15.78 12.37
N PRO A 2 -9.33 14.90 12.25
CA PRO A 2 -10.74 15.30 12.14
C PRO A 2 -11.43 15.61 13.48
N LEU A 3 -10.73 15.36 14.60
CA LEU A 3 -11.21 15.57 15.98
C LEU A 3 -11.52 17.03 16.36
N PRO A 4 -10.78 18.07 15.90
CA PRO A 4 -11.13 19.45 16.19
C PRO A 4 -12.51 19.86 15.66
N VAL A 5 -12.94 19.30 14.53
CA VAL A 5 -14.28 19.57 13.96
C VAL A 5 -15.38 19.05 14.89
N PHE A 6 -15.19 17.86 15.49
CA PHE A 6 -16.11 17.32 16.49
C PHE A 6 -16.28 18.28 17.67
N TRP A 7 -15.17 18.78 18.24
CA TRP A 7 -15.22 19.71 19.37
C TRP A 7 -15.88 21.03 19.03
N ILE A 8 -15.65 21.57 17.82
CA ILE A 8 -16.32 22.79 17.35
C ILE A 8 -17.85 22.57 17.30
N LEU A 9 -18.32 21.43 16.78
CA LEU A 9 -19.74 21.11 16.72
C LEU A 9 -20.36 20.99 18.12
N VAL A 10 -19.66 20.35 19.07
CA VAL A 10 -20.10 20.25 20.46
C VAL A 10 -20.19 21.62 21.12
N ILE A 11 -19.18 22.48 20.94
CA ILE A 11 -19.19 23.85 21.49
C ILE A 11 -20.37 24.65 20.92
N LEU A 12 -20.62 24.57 19.62
CA LEU A 12 -21.78 25.22 18.99
C LEU A 12 -23.10 24.69 19.57
N ALA A 13 -23.23 23.38 19.77
CA ALA A 13 -24.42 22.79 20.39
C ALA A 13 -24.69 23.35 21.79
N VAL A 14 -23.63 23.50 22.60
CA VAL A 14 -23.71 24.10 23.95
C VAL A 14 -24.04 25.59 23.89
N VAL A 15 -23.40 26.37 23.01
CA VAL A 15 -23.70 27.81 22.86
C VAL A 15 -25.16 28.03 22.45
N PHE A 16 -25.69 27.24 21.52
CA PHE A 16 -27.09 27.34 21.13
C PHE A 16 -28.06 26.88 22.22
N TYR A 17 -27.66 25.90 23.03
CA TYR A 17 -28.40 25.48 24.22
C TYR A 17 -28.53 26.63 25.22
N LEU A 18 -27.40 27.27 25.57
CA LEU A 18 -27.34 28.39 26.50
C LEU A 18 -28.11 29.62 25.99
N ARG A 19 -28.09 29.87 24.66
CA ARG A 19 -28.90 30.91 24.00
C ARG A 19 -30.39 30.56 23.85
N ARG A 20 -30.87 29.49 24.51
CA ARG A 20 -32.26 28.98 24.44
C ARG A 20 -32.74 28.61 23.03
N ARG A 21 -31.83 28.48 22.04
CA ARG A 21 -32.14 28.03 20.68
C ARG A 21 -32.10 26.50 20.61
N ARG A 22 -33.08 25.86 21.25
CA ARG A 22 -33.15 24.40 21.41
C ARG A 22 -33.06 23.62 20.09
N LYS A 23 -33.76 24.08 19.04
CA LYS A 23 -33.72 23.44 17.70
C LYS A 23 -32.30 23.38 17.13
N SER A 24 -31.58 24.50 17.16
CA SER A 24 -30.18 24.56 16.68
C SER A 24 -29.27 23.67 17.52
N SER A 25 -29.43 23.68 18.85
CA SER A 25 -28.65 22.80 19.74
C SER A 25 -28.79 21.33 19.38
N TYR A 26 -30.03 20.84 19.20
CA TYR A 26 -30.27 19.44 18.80
C TYR A 26 -29.62 19.09 17.45
N ILE A 27 -29.71 19.99 16.46
CA ILE A 27 -29.09 19.79 15.15
C ILE A 27 -27.57 19.60 15.30
N PHE A 28 -26.88 20.51 16.00
CA PHE A 28 -25.43 20.40 16.19
C PHE A 28 -25.02 19.18 17.01
N THR A 29 -25.81 18.77 18.01
CA THR A 29 -25.56 17.53 18.75
C THR A 29 -25.66 16.31 17.84
N ILE A 30 -26.73 16.19 17.03
CA ILE A 30 -26.89 15.08 16.08
C ILE A 30 -25.73 15.06 15.07
N PHE A 31 -25.37 16.21 14.50
CA PHE A 31 -24.23 16.31 13.58
C PHE A 31 -22.91 15.92 14.25
N SER A 32 -22.68 16.30 15.52
CA SER A 32 -21.47 15.91 16.24
C SER A 32 -21.38 14.40 16.46
N ILE A 33 -22.51 13.74 16.75
CA ILE A 33 -22.57 12.28 16.91
C ILE A 33 -22.35 11.58 15.57
N ILE A 34 -23.02 12.04 14.50
CA ILE A 34 -22.82 11.50 13.15
C ILE A 34 -21.36 11.67 12.73
N TRP A 35 -20.77 12.85 12.96
CA TRP A 35 -19.38 13.11 12.65
C TRP A 35 -18.45 12.20 13.46
N LEU A 36 -18.69 12.04 14.76
CA LEU A 36 -17.92 11.14 15.62
C LEU A 36 -17.99 9.70 15.12
N LEU A 37 -19.18 9.20 14.78
CA LEU A 37 -19.36 7.86 14.22
C LEU A 37 -18.66 7.71 12.88
N ALA A 38 -18.76 8.71 12.00
CA ALA A 38 -18.12 8.70 10.68
C ALA A 38 -16.58 8.69 10.77
N ILE A 39 -15.99 9.30 11.81
CA ILE A 39 -14.53 9.31 12.00
C ILE A 39 -14.01 8.17 12.89
N SER A 40 -14.88 7.58 13.73
CA SER A 40 -14.52 6.50 14.66
C SER A 40 -14.78 5.11 14.08
N THR A 41 -15.56 5.02 13.00
CA THR A 41 -15.81 3.76 12.29
C THR A 41 -15.18 3.81 10.90
N PRO A 42 -14.66 2.68 10.39
CA PRO A 42 -14.07 2.63 9.05
C PRO A 42 -15.13 2.60 7.94
N LEU A 43 -16.42 2.80 8.24
CA LEU A 43 -17.53 2.67 7.30
C LEU A 43 -17.34 3.48 6.00
N VAL A 44 -16.88 4.72 6.12
CA VAL A 44 -16.65 5.61 4.96
C VAL A 44 -15.40 5.20 4.17
N PRO A 45 -14.22 5.02 4.81
CA PRO A 45 -13.05 4.45 4.15
C PRO A 45 -13.33 3.12 3.44
N ASP A 46 -14.00 2.17 4.10
CA ASP A 46 -14.25 0.82 3.59
C ASP A 46 -15.15 0.86 2.35
N LEU A 47 -16.21 1.69 2.36
CA LEU A 47 -17.08 1.86 1.19
C LEU A 47 -16.35 2.48 -0.01
N LEU A 48 -15.40 3.38 0.24
CA LEU A 48 -14.60 3.99 -0.82
C LEU A 48 -13.53 3.02 -1.35
N ILE A 49 -12.90 2.25 -0.47
CA ILE A 49 -11.87 1.27 -0.80
C ILE A 49 -12.48 0.07 -1.52
N SER A 50 -13.65 -0.43 -1.10
CA SER A 50 -14.29 -1.59 -1.74
C SER A 50 -14.57 -1.34 -3.22
N ARG A 51 -15.01 -0.12 -3.58
CA ARG A 51 -15.18 0.27 -5.01
C ARG A 51 -13.88 0.30 -5.80
N LEU A 52 -12.74 0.51 -5.14
CA LEU A 52 -11.41 0.44 -5.78
C LEU A 52 -10.92 -1.00 -5.88
N GLU A 53 -11.23 -1.84 -4.89
CA GLU A 53 -10.94 -3.28 -4.90
C GLU A 53 -11.74 -4.00 -5.99
N ASP A 54 -13.04 -3.73 -6.13
CA ASP A 54 -13.91 -4.34 -7.16
C ASP A 54 -13.46 -4.05 -8.60
N ARG A 55 -12.59 -3.06 -8.82
CA ARG A 55 -12.06 -2.71 -10.15
C ARG A 55 -11.07 -3.74 -10.67
N TYR A 56 -10.39 -4.47 -9.78
CA TYR A 56 -9.36 -5.44 -10.14
C TYR A 56 -9.71 -6.79 -9.53
N SER A 57 -9.88 -7.81 -10.36
CA SER A 57 -10.14 -9.16 -9.88
C SER A 57 -8.97 -9.68 -9.06
N VAL A 58 -9.26 -10.56 -8.10
CA VAL A 58 -8.24 -11.24 -7.31
C VAL A 58 -7.32 -12.01 -8.26
N PHE A 59 -6.02 -11.72 -8.17
CA PHE A 59 -5.00 -12.37 -8.99
C PHE A 59 -4.94 -13.87 -8.69
N ASN A 60 -5.08 -14.69 -9.72
CA ASN A 60 -4.90 -16.14 -9.63
C ASN A 60 -3.53 -16.55 -10.20
N PRO A 61 -2.56 -16.97 -9.35
CA PRO A 61 -1.26 -17.44 -9.81
C PRO A 61 -1.33 -18.66 -10.73
N ASP A 62 -2.41 -19.45 -10.65
CA ASP A 62 -2.52 -20.70 -11.40
C ASP A 62 -2.54 -20.45 -12.93
N MET A 63 -2.85 -19.22 -13.37
CA MET A 63 -2.75 -18.79 -14.78
C MET A 63 -1.31 -18.76 -15.32
N PHE A 64 -0.31 -18.72 -14.45
CA PHE A 64 1.11 -18.59 -14.81
C PHE A 64 1.95 -19.83 -14.44
N MET A 65 1.32 -20.99 -14.22
CA MET A 65 2.04 -22.22 -13.83
C MET A 65 3.01 -22.74 -14.89
N HIS A 66 2.79 -22.39 -16.16
CA HIS A 66 3.68 -22.74 -17.29
C HIS A 66 3.95 -21.49 -18.12
N PRO A 67 4.73 -20.53 -17.58
CA PRO A 67 4.91 -19.27 -18.25
C PRO A 67 5.88 -19.44 -19.42
N ASP A 68 5.55 -18.83 -20.56
CA ASP A 68 6.40 -18.76 -21.76
C ASP A 68 7.58 -17.78 -21.59
N ARG A 69 7.56 -17.00 -20.51
CA ARG A 69 8.58 -15.99 -20.14
C ARG A 69 8.87 -16.03 -18.64
N PRO A 70 10.02 -15.51 -18.18
CA PRO A 70 10.28 -15.32 -16.75
C PRO A 70 9.17 -14.54 -16.05
N VAL A 71 8.87 -14.87 -14.79
CA VAL A 71 7.86 -14.18 -13.98
C VAL A 71 8.54 -13.30 -12.94
N HIS A 72 8.24 -12.01 -12.94
CA HIS A 72 8.78 -11.02 -12.02
C HIS A 72 7.67 -10.41 -11.16
N ILE A 73 7.76 -10.62 -9.85
CA ILE A 73 6.81 -10.12 -8.85
C ILE A 73 7.36 -8.81 -8.28
N VAL A 74 6.81 -7.68 -8.73
CA VAL A 74 7.29 -6.35 -8.35
C VAL A 74 6.52 -5.84 -7.14
N VAL A 75 7.22 -5.66 -6.02
CA VAL A 75 6.66 -5.24 -4.73
C VAL A 75 6.90 -3.76 -4.51
N LEU A 76 5.85 -2.95 -4.66
CA LEU A 76 5.95 -1.50 -4.53
C LEU A 76 6.03 -1.06 -3.07
N GLY A 77 6.83 -0.03 -2.81
CA GLY A 77 7.03 0.54 -1.48
C GLY A 77 5.73 1.00 -0.78
N GLY A 78 5.59 0.66 0.50
CA GLY A 78 4.43 0.99 1.36
C GLY A 78 4.78 1.75 2.64
N GLY A 79 6.00 2.28 2.78
CA GLY A 79 6.52 2.90 4.00
C GLY A 79 7.24 1.93 4.96
N HIS A 80 8.21 2.46 5.71
CA HIS A 80 8.97 1.76 6.76
C HIS A 80 9.45 2.78 7.81
N VAL A 81 9.86 2.30 8.98
CA VAL A 81 10.53 3.09 10.02
C VAL A 81 12.04 2.85 10.02
N ASN A 82 12.80 3.90 10.30
CA ASN A 82 14.26 3.83 10.39
C ASN A 82 14.68 3.64 11.86
N ASP A 83 14.44 2.44 12.39
CA ASP A 83 14.89 2.02 13.72
C ASP A 83 15.68 0.71 13.59
N ASP A 84 17.00 0.81 13.70
CA ASP A 84 17.90 -0.32 13.49
C ASP A 84 17.92 -1.30 14.68
N ARG A 85 17.18 -0.99 15.76
CA ARG A 85 16.99 -1.90 16.90
C ARG A 85 15.89 -2.93 16.65
N LEU A 86 15.04 -2.69 15.65
CA LEU A 86 13.93 -3.56 15.29
C LEU A 86 14.37 -4.51 14.17
N PRO A 87 13.90 -5.77 14.17
CA PRO A 87 14.11 -6.65 13.02
C PRO A 87 13.38 -6.09 11.79
N ALA A 88 13.82 -6.48 10.59
CA ALA A 88 13.31 -5.89 9.34
C ALA A 88 11.78 -5.97 9.19
N ASN A 89 11.16 -7.07 9.62
CA ASN A 89 9.72 -7.25 9.58
C ASN A 89 8.96 -6.23 10.45
N ASP A 90 9.51 -5.83 11.60
CA ASP A 90 8.90 -4.85 12.50
C ASP A 90 9.16 -3.40 12.05
N ARG A 91 10.10 -3.21 11.12
CA ARG A 91 10.35 -1.91 10.50
C ARG A 91 9.36 -1.58 9.38
N LEU A 92 8.70 -2.59 8.80
CA LEU A 92 7.74 -2.37 7.72
C LEU A 92 6.42 -1.79 8.24
N SER A 93 5.81 -0.90 7.45
CA SER A 93 4.43 -0.51 7.72
C SER A 93 3.49 -1.71 7.51
N PRO A 94 2.28 -1.71 8.13
CA PRO A 94 1.29 -2.74 7.88
C PRO A 94 0.98 -2.92 6.38
N ALA A 95 0.91 -1.83 5.61
CA ALA A 95 0.66 -1.88 4.18
C ALA A 95 1.82 -2.52 3.40
N ALA A 96 3.07 -2.24 3.77
CA ALA A 96 4.24 -2.86 3.14
C ALA A 96 4.33 -4.35 3.48
N MET A 97 4.03 -4.74 4.71
CA MET A 97 4.02 -6.13 5.15
C MET A 97 2.96 -6.96 4.41
N VAL A 98 1.74 -6.45 4.26
CA VAL A 98 0.67 -7.13 3.49
C VAL A 98 1.10 -7.35 2.04
N ARG A 99 1.68 -6.33 1.38
CA ARG A 99 2.19 -6.47 0.01
C ARG A 99 3.27 -7.52 -0.09
N LEU A 100 4.25 -7.50 0.82
CA LEU A 100 5.32 -8.48 0.81
C LEU A 100 4.79 -9.90 1.05
N SER A 101 3.84 -10.06 1.98
CA SER A 101 3.23 -11.35 2.27
C SER A 101 2.52 -11.93 1.04
N GLU A 102 1.84 -11.10 0.25
CA GLU A 102 1.24 -11.53 -1.01
C GLU A 102 2.29 -11.93 -2.05
N ALA A 103 3.34 -11.12 -2.20
CA ALA A 103 4.42 -11.44 -3.11
C ALA A 103 5.08 -12.80 -2.78
N ILE A 104 5.29 -13.10 -1.50
CA ILE A 104 5.82 -14.38 -1.04
C ILE A 104 4.83 -15.52 -1.31
N ARG A 105 3.52 -15.31 -1.09
CA ARG A 105 2.49 -16.31 -1.40
C ARG A 105 2.49 -16.65 -2.90
N ILE A 106 2.56 -15.63 -3.76
CA ILE A 106 2.62 -15.81 -5.22
C ILE A 106 3.92 -16.52 -5.62
N HIS A 107 5.05 -16.09 -5.07
CA HIS A 107 6.35 -16.70 -5.35
C HIS A 107 6.38 -18.20 -5.02
N ARG A 108 5.83 -18.59 -3.87
CA ARG A 108 5.72 -20.00 -3.47
C ARG A 108 4.83 -20.83 -4.40
N LYS A 109 3.84 -20.20 -5.05
CA LYS A 109 3.00 -20.85 -6.07
C LYS A 109 3.63 -20.88 -7.45
N LEU A 110 4.59 -20.00 -7.74
CA LEU A 110 5.26 -19.88 -9.03
C LEU A 110 6.78 -20.10 -8.86
N PRO A 111 7.23 -21.36 -8.74
CA PRO A 111 8.64 -21.68 -8.57
C PRO A 111 9.49 -21.09 -9.70
N GLY A 112 10.61 -20.46 -9.36
CA GLY A 112 11.49 -19.78 -10.33
C GLY A 112 11.15 -18.32 -10.61
N SER A 113 10.04 -17.80 -10.08
CA SER A 113 9.75 -16.37 -10.13
C SER A 113 10.76 -15.54 -9.31
N LEU A 114 11.01 -14.30 -9.73
CA LEU A 114 11.82 -13.35 -8.96
C LEU A 114 10.93 -12.38 -8.18
N ILE A 115 11.26 -12.13 -6.92
CA ILE A 115 10.68 -11.04 -6.12
C ILE A 115 11.56 -9.80 -6.29
N ILE A 116 10.99 -8.72 -6.82
CA ILE A 116 11.68 -7.44 -7.03
C ILE A 116 11.14 -6.45 -6.01
N THR A 117 11.94 -6.10 -5.01
CA THR A 117 11.58 -5.12 -3.99
C THR A 117 11.98 -3.72 -4.43
N SER A 118 11.09 -2.74 -4.30
CA SER A 118 11.36 -1.36 -4.72
C SER A 118 11.11 -0.33 -3.64
N GLY A 119 11.76 0.82 -3.80
CA GLY A 119 11.47 2.04 -3.06
C GLY A 119 12.69 2.65 -2.38
N TRP A 120 12.76 3.98 -2.45
CA TRP A 120 13.85 4.76 -1.88
C TRP A 120 13.72 5.06 -0.38
N SER A 121 14.76 5.67 0.19
CA SER A 121 14.77 6.18 1.56
C SER A 121 14.55 7.69 1.60
N ALA A 122 13.40 8.15 2.12
CA ALA A 122 13.18 9.57 2.33
C ALA A 122 14.11 10.21 3.37
N SER A 123 14.62 9.41 4.31
CA SER A 123 15.55 9.83 5.36
C SER A 123 17.02 9.71 4.96
N GLY A 124 17.32 9.10 3.80
CA GLY A 124 18.67 8.83 3.32
C GLY A 124 19.42 7.72 4.06
N LYS A 125 18.76 7.00 4.98
CA LYS A 125 19.36 5.88 5.71
C LYS A 125 19.23 4.56 4.94
N VAL A 126 18.17 3.80 5.20
CA VAL A 126 17.92 2.50 4.58
C VAL A 126 16.81 2.66 3.53
N PRO A 127 17.02 2.28 2.27
CA PRO A 127 15.98 2.21 1.26
C PRO A 127 14.88 1.22 1.64
N GLN A 128 13.64 1.53 1.26
CA GLN A 128 12.53 0.61 1.49
C GLN A 128 12.75 -0.76 0.80
N ALA A 129 13.37 -0.76 -0.38
CA ALA A 129 13.70 -2.00 -1.09
C ALA A 129 14.57 -2.96 -0.26
N GLU A 130 15.47 -2.42 0.57
CA GLU A 130 16.36 -3.23 1.41
C GLU A 130 15.60 -3.84 2.57
N VAL A 131 14.77 -3.06 3.27
CA VAL A 131 13.95 -3.56 4.40
C VAL A 131 12.98 -4.64 3.92
N LEU A 132 12.38 -4.47 2.73
CA LEU A 132 11.52 -5.48 2.11
C LEU A 132 12.28 -6.77 1.78
N ALA A 133 13.49 -6.65 1.21
CA ALA A 133 14.31 -7.80 0.85
C ALA A 133 14.78 -8.56 2.10
N GLU A 134 15.26 -7.86 3.12
CA GLU A 134 15.66 -8.43 4.40
C GLU A 134 14.47 -9.15 5.07
N THR A 135 13.28 -8.55 5.02
CA THR A 135 12.07 -9.21 5.52
C THR A 135 11.72 -10.46 4.72
N ALA A 136 11.87 -10.45 3.39
CA ALA A 136 11.61 -11.63 2.56
C ALA A 136 12.56 -12.79 2.89
N LEU A 137 13.85 -12.49 3.11
CA LEU A 137 14.86 -13.44 3.59
C LEU A 137 14.46 -14.02 4.95
N LEU A 138 14.08 -13.16 5.91
CA LEU A 138 13.60 -13.58 7.23
C LEU A 138 12.38 -14.52 7.16
N LEU A 139 11.53 -14.35 6.14
CA LEU A 139 10.35 -15.18 5.90
C LEU A 139 10.62 -16.43 5.05
N GLY A 140 11.90 -16.73 4.77
CA GLY A 140 12.36 -17.97 4.16
C GLY A 140 12.37 -17.97 2.63
N VAL A 141 12.39 -16.80 1.98
CA VAL A 141 12.69 -16.71 0.54
C VAL A 141 14.21 -16.81 0.34
N ASP A 142 14.65 -17.60 -0.63
CA ASP A 142 16.07 -17.69 -0.99
C ASP A 142 16.55 -16.40 -1.66
N GLU A 143 17.73 -15.92 -1.26
CA GLU A 143 18.34 -14.67 -1.74
C GLU A 143 18.49 -14.63 -3.26
N ASN A 144 18.70 -15.77 -3.91
CA ASN A 144 18.85 -15.87 -5.36
C ASN A 144 17.58 -15.43 -6.12
N TYR A 145 16.41 -15.53 -5.48
CA TYR A 145 15.13 -15.11 -6.05
C TYR A 145 14.75 -13.67 -5.69
N ILE A 146 15.59 -12.94 -4.95
CA ILE A 146 15.30 -11.55 -4.54
C ILE A 146 16.18 -10.58 -5.32
N LYS A 147 15.57 -9.55 -5.92
CA LYS A 147 16.26 -8.43 -6.54
C LYS A 147 15.77 -7.11 -5.96
N LYS A 148 16.64 -6.12 -5.89
CA LYS A 148 16.40 -4.85 -5.19
C LYS A 148 16.47 -3.68 -6.15
N GLN A 149 15.53 -2.74 -6.02
CA GLN A 149 15.52 -1.43 -6.68
C GLN A 149 15.49 -0.33 -5.60
N PRO A 150 16.66 0.05 -5.03
CA PRO A 150 16.72 0.98 -3.90
C PRO A 150 16.61 2.47 -4.29
N LEU A 151 16.71 2.79 -5.57
CA LEU A 151 16.78 4.16 -6.09
C LEU A 151 15.42 4.82 -6.41
N PRO A 152 14.35 4.11 -6.84
CA PRO A 152 13.12 4.76 -7.28
C PRO A 152 12.41 5.56 -6.19
N LYS A 153 12.19 6.84 -6.45
CA LYS A 153 11.47 7.73 -5.52
C LYS A 153 9.96 7.74 -5.75
N ASN A 154 9.52 7.31 -6.92
CA ASN A 154 8.11 7.28 -7.32
C ASN A 154 7.84 6.13 -8.28
N THR A 155 6.56 5.85 -8.51
CA THR A 155 6.12 4.68 -9.27
C THR A 155 6.51 4.70 -10.74
N ARG A 156 6.75 5.88 -11.33
CA ARG A 156 7.29 5.97 -12.70
C ARG A 156 8.76 5.57 -12.75
N MET A 157 9.55 6.01 -11.76
CA MET A 157 10.95 5.59 -11.63
C MET A 157 11.04 4.08 -11.41
N GLU A 158 10.13 3.49 -10.61
CA GLU A 158 10.06 2.03 -10.39
C GLU A 158 9.90 1.28 -11.71
N ALA A 159 8.96 1.70 -12.57
CA ALA A 159 8.75 1.11 -13.89
C ALA A 159 9.98 1.28 -14.82
N SER A 160 10.53 2.48 -14.92
CA SER A 160 11.70 2.74 -15.78
C SER A 160 12.95 1.97 -15.34
N GLU A 161 13.16 1.83 -14.03
CA GLU A 161 14.28 1.06 -13.47
C GLU A 161 14.08 -0.44 -13.64
N PHE A 162 12.83 -0.90 -13.65
CA PHE A 162 12.51 -2.30 -13.95
C PHE A 162 12.96 -2.66 -15.36
N ILE A 163 12.56 -1.87 -16.37
CA ILE A 163 12.94 -2.11 -17.77
C ILE A 163 14.45 -2.13 -17.92
N ARG A 164 15.14 -1.17 -17.29
CA ARG A 164 16.61 -1.05 -17.34
C ARG A 164 17.32 -2.29 -16.80
N LEU A 165 16.79 -2.91 -15.75
CA LEU A 165 17.46 -4.01 -15.04
C LEU A 165 17.04 -5.39 -15.51
N PHE A 166 15.80 -5.55 -15.99
CA PHE A 166 15.19 -6.85 -16.23
C PHE A 166 14.68 -7.04 -17.66
N SER A 167 14.81 -6.02 -18.51
CA SER A 167 14.21 -5.97 -19.85
C SER A 167 12.68 -6.09 -19.82
N ASP A 168 12.04 -6.01 -20.98
CA ASP A 168 10.59 -6.11 -21.19
C ASP A 168 10.12 -7.55 -21.43
N ASN A 169 11.01 -8.53 -21.36
CA ASN A 169 10.73 -9.92 -21.74
C ASN A 169 10.29 -10.80 -20.55
N ALA A 170 9.54 -10.26 -19.60
CA ALA A 170 9.05 -11.00 -18.43
C ALA A 170 7.57 -10.70 -18.16
N HIS A 171 6.85 -11.68 -17.63
CA HIS A 171 5.52 -11.46 -17.07
C HIS A 171 5.63 -10.70 -15.75
N ILE A 172 4.94 -9.57 -15.64
CA ILE A 172 5.04 -8.70 -14.47
C ILE A 172 3.81 -8.87 -13.59
N ILE A 173 4.04 -9.29 -12.35
CA ILE A 173 3.01 -9.34 -11.31
C ILE A 173 3.25 -8.17 -10.38
N LEU A 174 2.41 -7.14 -10.49
CA LEU A 174 2.53 -5.94 -9.68
C LEU A 174 1.80 -6.09 -8.34
N VAL A 175 2.53 -6.00 -7.23
CA VAL A 175 1.98 -6.14 -5.88
C VAL A 175 1.93 -4.79 -5.18
N THR A 176 0.72 -4.28 -4.98
CA THR A 176 0.43 -3.00 -4.32
C THR A 176 -0.96 -2.99 -3.67
N SER A 177 -1.29 -1.96 -2.90
CA SER A 177 -2.63 -1.81 -2.30
C SER A 177 -3.63 -1.28 -3.32
N ALA A 178 -4.93 -1.61 -3.16
CA ALA A 178 -6.00 -1.21 -4.06
C ALA A 178 -6.02 0.31 -4.40
N VAL A 179 -5.83 1.16 -3.38
CA VAL A 179 -5.77 2.62 -3.53
C VAL A 179 -4.63 3.08 -4.47
N HIS A 180 -3.56 2.30 -4.57
CA HIS A 180 -2.38 2.61 -5.39
C HIS A 180 -2.31 1.81 -6.70
N MET A 181 -3.15 0.78 -6.86
CA MET A 181 -3.11 -0.13 -8.01
C MET A 181 -3.32 0.59 -9.35
N ARG A 182 -4.33 1.47 -9.43
CA ARG A 182 -4.59 2.24 -10.65
C ARG A 182 -3.41 3.11 -11.08
N ARG A 183 -2.77 3.79 -10.12
CA ARG A 183 -1.60 4.65 -10.40
C ARG A 183 -0.42 3.81 -10.85
N ALA A 184 -0.26 2.63 -10.25
CA ALA A 184 0.85 1.75 -10.53
C ALA A 184 0.74 1.12 -11.93
N ILE A 185 -0.42 0.54 -12.27
CA ILE A 185 -0.69 0.02 -13.61
C ILE A 185 -0.48 1.10 -14.67
N PHE A 186 -1.04 2.30 -14.46
CA PHE A 186 -0.86 3.41 -15.40
C PHE A 186 0.61 3.80 -15.59
N ALA A 187 1.41 3.78 -14.52
CA ALA A 187 2.82 4.12 -14.61
C ALA A 187 3.63 3.04 -15.37
N PHE A 188 3.32 1.76 -15.16
CA PHE A 188 3.99 0.64 -15.84
C PHE A 188 3.61 0.60 -17.33
N GLN A 189 2.32 0.71 -17.66
CA GLN A 189 1.84 0.75 -19.04
C GLN A 189 2.41 1.93 -19.83
N LYS A 190 2.60 3.10 -19.18
CA LYS A 190 3.20 4.27 -19.83
C LYS A 190 4.66 4.04 -20.24
N GLU A 191 5.36 3.14 -19.56
CA GLU A 191 6.73 2.76 -19.90
C GLU A 191 6.75 1.52 -20.83
N GLY A 192 5.60 1.04 -21.31
CA GLY A 192 5.49 -0.06 -22.28
C GLY A 192 5.43 -1.46 -21.66
N LEU A 193 5.15 -1.55 -20.35
CA LEU A 193 5.02 -2.80 -19.62
C LEU A 193 3.55 -3.19 -19.46
N ASP A 194 3.21 -4.43 -19.82
CA ASP A 194 1.88 -5.03 -19.64
C ASP A 194 1.85 -6.06 -18.51
#